data_AF-A0A7S4GMY2-F1
#
_entry.id   AF-A0A7S4GMY2-F1
#
_cell.length_a   1.000
_cell.length_b   1.000
_cell.length_c   1.000
_cell.angle_alpha   90.00
_cell.angle_beta   90.00
_cell.angle_gamma   90.00
#
_symmetry.space_group_name_H-M   'P 1'
#
loop_
_entity.id
_entity.type
_entity.pdbx_description
1 polymer ?
#
loop_
_entity_poly.entity_id
_entity_poly.type
_entity_poly.pdbx_seq_one_letter_code
_entity_poly.pdbx_strand_id
1 'polypeptide(L)'
;MAPKRGAGSSQGPKAKVARKEVVVDPLDQAVGEVLSAIKRCEAPEEQEKLLLETCPIALRTLAEGRNPFAAQVFVWVQQLLTEYGSAVAAKEAKAKSVVAAVDDRRAEAAKVKEAAHAIVGDCETKLSTAQGARQLAQDELKRKTAELKATLKDRSDAAATEAKIQGTIVEIESVRALVMSSDHETAGFKKIVSRIVSQLKASGGEEGLV
;
A
#
# COMPACT_ATOMS: atom_id res chain seq x y z
N MET A 1 73.93 -32.30 -3.92
CA MET A 1 72.62 -31.91 -3.36
C MET A 1 72.76 -31.65 -1.88
N ALA A 2 72.70 -30.38 -1.50
CA ALA A 2 72.29 -29.86 -0.19
C ALA A 2 71.27 -28.76 -0.53
N PRO A 3 70.21 -28.49 0.27
CA PRO A 3 70.34 -27.76 1.54
C PRO A 3 69.27 -28.15 2.63
N LYS A 4 69.60 -28.13 3.93
CA LYS A 4 69.39 -27.09 4.98
C LYS A 4 68.01 -27.01 5.69
N ARG A 5 68.14 -26.93 7.03
CA ARG A 5 67.31 -26.28 8.08
C ARG A 5 66.00 -27.01 8.48
N GLY A 6 65.68 -27.18 9.77
CA GLY A 6 66.33 -26.71 10.99
C GLY A 6 65.47 -26.93 12.24
N ALA A 7 66.05 -26.49 13.35
CA ALA A 7 65.44 -26.10 14.63
C ALA A 7 64.55 -27.11 15.38
N GLY A 8 64.98 -27.41 16.60
CA GLY A 8 64.35 -28.35 17.50
C GLY A 8 63.09 -27.86 18.20
N SER A 9 62.50 -28.78 18.96
CA SER A 9 61.61 -28.46 20.06
C SER A 9 61.75 -29.57 21.10
N SER A 10 62.20 -29.17 22.27
CA SER A 10 62.34 -29.96 23.48
C SER A 10 60.97 -30.40 23.99
N GLN A 11 60.76 -31.71 24.11
CA GLN A 11 59.64 -32.28 24.86
C GLN A 11 59.83 -32.00 26.36
N GLY A 12 59.16 -30.97 26.87
CA GLY A 12 58.89 -30.84 28.29
C GLY A 12 57.90 -31.91 28.76
N PRO A 13 57.97 -32.37 30.02
CA PRO A 13 57.07 -33.39 30.54
C PRO A 13 55.64 -32.83 30.62
N LYS A 14 54.71 -33.48 29.92
CA LYS A 14 53.27 -33.18 30.02
C LYS A 14 52.79 -33.54 31.43
N ALA A 15 52.48 -32.54 32.24
CA ALA A 15 51.74 -32.72 33.48
C ALA A 15 50.39 -33.37 33.15
N LYS A 16 50.17 -34.60 33.63
CA LYS A 16 48.84 -35.22 33.66
C LYS A 16 47.99 -34.43 34.65
N VAL A 17 47.15 -33.53 34.15
CA VAL A 17 46.06 -32.96 34.95
C VAL A 17 45.09 -34.09 35.24
N ALA A 18 45.19 -34.66 36.43
CA ALA A 18 44.15 -35.53 36.97
C ALA A 18 42.87 -34.70 37.05
N ARG A 19 41.87 -35.02 36.23
CA ARG A 19 40.50 -34.52 36.45
C ARG A 19 40.09 -35.08 37.81
N LYS A 20 40.01 -34.22 38.83
CA LYS A 20 39.24 -34.52 40.04
C LYS A 20 37.81 -34.71 39.57
N GLU A 21 37.34 -35.95 39.47
CA GLU A 21 35.92 -36.23 39.53
C GLU A 21 35.45 -35.65 40.87
N VAL A 22 34.66 -34.58 40.82
CA VAL A 22 33.92 -34.11 41.97
C VAL A 22 32.85 -35.17 42.18
N VAL A 23 33.13 -36.12 43.07
CA VAL A 23 32.10 -37.03 43.59
C VAL A 23 31.18 -36.16 44.43
N VAL A 24 30.13 -35.64 43.78
CA VAL A 24 29.04 -34.97 44.49
C VAL A 24 28.29 -36.07 45.24
N ASP A 25 28.06 -35.87 46.54
CA ASP A 25 27.24 -36.79 47.32
C ASP A 25 25.88 -36.96 46.61
N PRO A 26 25.43 -38.18 46.31
CA PRO A 26 24.14 -38.42 45.67
C PRO A 26 22.97 -37.70 46.36
N LEU A 27 23.08 -37.48 47.67
CA LEU A 27 22.11 -36.71 48.45
C LEU A 27 22.16 -35.21 48.12
N ASP A 28 23.36 -34.63 47.99
CA ASP A 28 23.51 -33.23 47.60
C ASP A 28 23.06 -32.99 46.15
N GLN A 29 23.24 -33.98 45.26
CA GLN A 29 22.69 -33.94 43.91
C GLN A 29 21.14 -33.94 43.95
N ALA A 30 20.53 -34.85 44.71
CA ALA A 30 19.07 -34.92 44.83
C ALA A 30 18.48 -33.64 45.46
N VAL A 31 19.13 -33.08 46.49
CA VAL A 31 18.74 -31.80 47.09
C VAL A 31 18.84 -30.67 46.05
N GLY A 32 19.89 -30.64 45.24
CA GLY A 32 20.07 -29.66 44.17
C GLY A 32 18.97 -29.72 43.09
N GLU A 33 18.54 -30.93 42.72
CA GLU A 33 17.45 -31.14 41.75
C GLU A 33 16.10 -30.66 42.30
N VAL A 34 15.80 -30.95 43.56
CA VAL A 34 14.57 -30.50 44.24
C VAL A 34 14.54 -28.97 44.38
N LEU A 35 15.65 -28.34 44.79
CA LEU A 35 15.73 -26.88 44.87
C LEU A 35 15.58 -26.21 43.50
N SER A 36 16.15 -26.82 42.46
CA SER A 36 16.00 -26.33 41.09
C SER A 36 14.59 -26.50 40.55
N ALA A 37 13.85 -27.51 41.01
CA ALA A 37 12.44 -27.67 40.70
C ALA A 37 11.60 -26.62 41.44
N ILE A 38 11.83 -26.38 42.73
CA ILE A 38 11.14 -25.35 43.52
C ILE A 38 11.24 -23.97 42.87
N LYS A 39 12.45 -23.54 42.47
CA LYS A 39 12.68 -22.25 41.79
C LYS A 39 11.97 -22.12 40.43
N ARG A 40 11.72 -23.24 39.75
CA ARG A 40 10.99 -23.26 38.47
C ARG A 40 9.47 -23.24 38.67
N CYS A 41 8.97 -23.48 39.88
CA CYS A 41 7.55 -23.64 40.13
C CYS A 41 6.78 -22.32 40.32
N GLU A 42 7.44 -21.14 40.30
CA GLU A 42 6.80 -19.82 40.50
C GLU A 42 5.81 -19.83 41.68
N ALA A 43 6.20 -20.43 42.81
CA ALA A 43 5.38 -20.43 44.02
C ALA A 43 5.31 -19.00 44.60
N PRO A 44 4.27 -18.65 45.38
CA PRO A 44 4.25 -17.41 46.15
C PRO A 44 5.54 -17.26 46.96
N GLU A 45 6.11 -16.06 46.99
CA GLU A 45 7.46 -15.78 47.50
C GLU A 45 7.70 -16.33 48.92
N GLU A 46 6.68 -16.27 49.78
CA GLU A 46 6.70 -16.84 51.14
C GLU A 46 6.75 -18.38 51.16
N GLN A 47 6.05 -19.05 50.24
CA GLN A 47 6.04 -20.51 50.12
C GLN A 47 7.32 -21.02 49.46
N GLU A 48 7.84 -20.30 48.45
CA GLU A 48 9.13 -20.61 47.84
C GLU A 48 10.24 -20.54 48.89
N LYS A 49 10.29 -19.46 49.67
CA LYS A 49 11.27 -19.30 50.75
C LYS A 49 11.17 -20.42 51.80
N LEU A 50 9.96 -20.75 52.25
CA LEU A 50 9.73 -21.82 53.20
C LEU A 50 10.17 -23.19 52.65
N LEU A 51 9.91 -23.48 51.37
CA LEU A 51 10.31 -24.74 50.73
C LEU A 51 11.83 -24.81 50.51
N LEU A 52 12.47 -23.71 50.10
CA LEU A 52 13.92 -23.63 49.93
C LEU A 52 14.66 -23.80 51.27
N GLU A 53 14.08 -23.33 52.38
CA GLU A 53 14.66 -23.49 53.72
C GLU A 53 14.40 -24.88 54.32
N THR A 54 13.19 -25.44 54.16
CA THR A 54 12.80 -26.68 54.86
C THR A 54 13.11 -27.97 54.10
N CYS A 55 13.06 -27.97 52.75
CA CYS A 55 13.26 -29.18 51.96
C CYS A 55 14.67 -29.78 52.08
N PRO A 56 15.77 -29.00 52.05
CA PRO A 56 17.12 -29.55 52.23
C PRO A 56 17.30 -30.21 53.60
N ILE A 57 16.74 -29.60 54.64
CA ILE A 57 16.82 -30.11 56.02
C ILE A 57 16.04 -31.42 56.13
N ALA A 58 14.82 -31.49 55.57
CA ALA A 58 14.00 -32.69 55.60
C ALA A 58 14.63 -33.85 54.80
N LEU A 59 15.18 -33.58 53.62
CA LEU A 59 15.84 -34.58 52.78
C LEU A 59 17.12 -35.14 53.43
N ARG A 60 17.93 -34.30 54.07
CA ARG A 60 19.11 -34.75 54.82
C ARG A 60 18.73 -35.56 56.05
N THR A 61 17.71 -35.13 56.77
CA THR A 61 17.21 -35.87 57.96
C THR A 61 16.59 -37.22 57.58
N LEU A 62 15.95 -37.32 56.40
CA LEU A 62 15.48 -38.59 55.81
C LEU A 62 16.65 -39.54 55.55
N ALA A 63 17.68 -39.05 54.86
CA ALA A 63 18.82 -39.86 54.43
C ALA A 63 19.62 -40.43 55.61
N GLU A 64 19.64 -39.71 56.74
CA GLU A 64 20.27 -40.15 57.97
C GLU A 64 19.42 -41.15 58.80
N GLY A 65 18.19 -41.44 58.37
CA GLY A 65 17.30 -42.41 59.04
C GLY A 65 16.83 -41.98 60.43
N ARG A 66 17.00 -40.71 60.81
CA ARG A 66 16.80 -40.21 62.18
C ARG A 66 15.40 -39.66 62.45
N ASN A 67 14.49 -39.60 61.48
CA ASN A 67 13.19 -38.97 61.66
C ASN A 67 12.02 -39.76 61.02
N PRO A 68 11.04 -40.23 61.81
CA PRO A 68 9.88 -40.97 61.31
C PRO A 68 8.95 -40.12 60.42
N PHE A 69 9.01 -38.78 60.50
CA PHE A 69 8.22 -37.88 59.66
C PHE A 69 8.82 -37.64 58.27
N ALA A 70 10.07 -38.04 58.06
CA ALA A 70 10.78 -37.70 56.84
C ALA A 70 10.15 -38.39 55.61
N ALA A 71 9.64 -39.62 55.74
CA ALA A 71 8.90 -40.30 54.67
C ALA A 71 7.63 -39.54 54.28
N GLN A 72 6.94 -38.94 55.25
CA GLN A 72 5.75 -38.13 55.01
C GLN A 72 6.08 -36.81 54.29
N VAL A 73 7.19 -36.16 54.65
CA VAL A 73 7.67 -34.97 53.95
C VAL A 73 8.11 -35.30 52.52
N PHE A 74 8.75 -36.45 52.29
CA PHE A 74 9.14 -36.88 50.95
C PHE A 74 7.92 -37.12 50.04
N VAL A 75 6.88 -37.79 50.55
CA VAL A 75 5.62 -37.99 49.81
C VAL A 75 4.94 -36.66 49.51
N TRP A 76 4.90 -35.74 50.47
CA TRP A 76 4.32 -34.41 50.28
C TRP A 76 5.09 -33.58 49.23
N VAL A 77 6.43 -33.59 49.27
CA VAL A 77 7.27 -32.94 48.27
C VAL A 77 7.08 -33.56 46.88
N GLN A 78 7.00 -34.88 46.76
CA GLN A 78 6.70 -35.53 45.47
C GLN A 78 5.32 -35.13 44.94
N GLN A 79 4.31 -35.07 45.81
CA GLN A 79 2.96 -34.69 45.41
C GLN A 79 2.92 -33.23 44.92
N LEU A 80 3.56 -32.31 45.65
CA LEU A 80 3.74 -30.93 45.21
C LEU A 80 4.45 -30.87 43.85
N LEU A 81 5.62 -31.50 43.71
CA LEU A 81 6.37 -31.48 42.44
C LEU A 81 5.54 -32.03 41.27
N THR A 82 4.68 -33.02 41.51
CA THR A 82 3.79 -33.60 40.49
C THR A 82 2.66 -32.64 40.11
N GLU A 83 1.96 -32.08 41.10
CA GLU A 83 0.87 -31.13 40.89
C GLU A 83 1.37 -29.86 40.18
N TYR A 84 2.48 -29.29 40.66
CA TYR A 84 3.09 -28.11 40.05
C TYR A 84 3.69 -28.41 38.66
N GLY A 85 4.36 -29.55 38.48
CA GLY A 85 4.89 -29.96 37.18
C GLY A 85 3.79 -30.10 36.11
N SER A 86 2.64 -30.66 36.49
CA SER A 86 1.47 -30.76 35.61
C SER A 86 0.89 -29.39 35.24
N ALA A 87 0.85 -28.45 36.19
CA ALA A 87 0.37 -27.09 35.97
C ALA A 87 1.30 -26.28 35.04
N VAL A 88 2.62 -26.43 35.19
CA VAL A 88 3.62 -25.79 34.31
C VAL A 88 3.50 -26.35 32.89
N ALA A 89 3.40 -27.67 32.73
CA ALA A 89 3.22 -28.30 31.42
C ALA A 89 1.92 -27.83 30.73
N ALA A 90 0.82 -27.68 31.48
CA ALA A 90 -0.44 -27.15 30.96
C ALA A 90 -0.33 -25.68 30.52
N LYS A 91 0.38 -24.84 31.30
CA LYS A 91 0.67 -23.44 30.92
C LYS A 91 1.53 -23.35 29.66
N GLU A 92 2.58 -24.16 29.54
CA GLU A 92 3.42 -24.20 28.34
C GLU A 92 2.66 -24.66 27.09
N ALA A 93 1.80 -25.68 27.22
CA ALA A 93 0.95 -26.14 26.12
C ALA A 93 0.00 -25.02 25.66
N LYS A 94 -0.61 -24.30 26.61
CA LYS A 94 -1.46 -23.14 26.31
C LYS A 94 -0.67 -22.02 25.64
N ALA A 95 0.54 -21.71 26.11
CA ALA A 95 1.40 -20.68 25.52
C ALA A 95 1.77 -21.03 24.07
N LYS A 96 2.18 -22.28 23.79
CA LYS A 96 2.47 -22.76 22.43
C LYS A 96 1.26 -22.64 21.51
N SER A 97 0.07 -22.99 22.01
CA SER A 97 -1.18 -22.85 21.26
C SER A 97 -1.51 -21.38 20.92
N VAL A 98 -1.31 -20.46 21.87
CA VAL A 98 -1.53 -19.02 21.63
C VAL A 98 -0.53 -18.49 20.60
N VAL A 99 0.75 -18.88 20.67
CA VAL A 99 1.76 -18.48 19.68
C VAL A 99 1.37 -18.95 18.28
N ALA A 100 0.99 -20.22 18.12
CA ALA A 100 0.53 -20.75 16.84
C ALA A 100 -0.68 -19.96 16.28
N ALA A 101 -1.67 -19.66 17.13
CA ALA A 101 -2.84 -18.87 16.72
C ALA A 101 -2.50 -17.43 16.32
N VAL A 102 -1.49 -16.82 16.97
CA VAL A 102 -1.00 -15.49 16.60
C VAL A 102 -0.27 -15.52 15.26
N ASP A 103 0.55 -16.54 15.02
CA ASP A 103 1.28 -16.70 13.77
C ASP A 103 0.34 -16.96 12.59
N ASP A 104 -0.69 -17.80 12.77
CA ASP A 104 -1.75 -18.00 11.77
C ASP A 104 -2.45 -16.69 11.41
N ARG A 105 -2.81 -15.88 12.43
CA ARG A 105 -3.43 -14.57 12.19
C ARG A 105 -2.51 -13.60 11.47
N ARG A 106 -1.19 -13.65 11.74
CA ARG A 106 -0.20 -12.83 11.02
C ARG A 106 -0.07 -13.26 9.56
N ALA A 107 -0.09 -14.56 9.28
CA ALA A 107 -0.06 -15.09 7.92
C ALA A 107 -1.31 -14.66 7.13
N GLU A 108 -2.51 -14.76 7.73
CA GLU A 108 -3.74 -14.29 7.09
C GLU A 108 -3.75 -12.77 6.87
N ALA A 109 -3.25 -11.99 7.83
CA ALA A 109 -3.12 -10.53 7.66
C ALA A 109 -2.18 -10.17 6.50
N ALA A 110 -1.09 -10.92 6.30
CA ALA A 110 -0.18 -10.72 5.16
C ALA A 110 -0.90 -11.00 3.82
N LYS A 111 -1.66 -12.09 3.71
CA LYS A 111 -2.45 -12.40 2.50
C LYS A 111 -3.49 -11.32 2.21
N VAL A 112 -4.21 -10.85 3.23
CA VAL A 112 -5.19 -9.77 3.09
C VAL A 112 -4.51 -8.48 2.63
N LYS A 113 -3.33 -8.16 3.16
CA LYS A 113 -2.56 -6.99 2.74
C LYS A 113 -2.13 -7.09 1.27
N GLU A 114 -1.64 -8.24 0.83
CA GLU A 114 -1.28 -8.48 -0.58
C GLU A 114 -2.49 -8.35 -1.50
N ALA A 115 -3.62 -8.96 -1.14
CA ALA A 115 -4.86 -8.84 -1.89
C ALA A 115 -5.34 -7.37 -1.96
N ALA A 116 -5.25 -6.63 -0.85
CA ALA A 116 -5.60 -5.21 -0.84
C ALA A 116 -4.71 -4.39 -1.76
N HIS A 117 -3.39 -4.64 -1.77
CA HIS A 117 -2.47 -3.96 -2.69
C HIS A 117 -2.78 -4.26 -4.15
N ALA A 118 -3.12 -5.50 -4.50
CA ALA A 118 -3.53 -5.86 -5.85
C ALA A 118 -4.82 -5.13 -6.27
N ILE A 119 -5.83 -5.09 -5.38
CA ILE A 119 -7.09 -4.38 -5.65
C ILE A 119 -6.85 -2.88 -5.85
N VAL A 120 -5.99 -2.26 -5.04
CA VAL A 120 -5.65 -0.84 -5.18
C VAL A 120 -4.96 -0.58 -6.52
N GLY A 121 -3.97 -1.39 -6.89
CA GLY A 121 -3.27 -1.26 -8.18
C GLY A 121 -4.20 -1.42 -9.39
N ASP A 122 -5.14 -2.37 -9.33
CA ASP A 122 -6.16 -2.55 -10.36
C ASP A 122 -7.10 -1.33 -10.45
N CYS A 123 -7.51 -0.78 -9.31
CA CYS A 123 -8.35 0.41 -9.26
C CYS A 123 -7.62 1.64 -9.85
N GLU A 124 -6.36 1.85 -9.50
CA GLU A 124 -5.53 2.93 -10.02
C GLU A 124 -5.34 2.83 -11.55
N THR A 125 -5.10 1.63 -12.04
CA THR A 125 -4.95 1.35 -13.49
C THR A 125 -6.25 1.66 -14.25
N LYS A 126 -7.39 1.21 -13.71
CA LYS A 126 -8.71 1.50 -14.29
C LYS A 126 -9.03 2.98 -14.26
N LEU A 127 -8.71 3.67 -13.16
CA LEU A 127 -8.91 5.11 -13.02
C LEU A 127 -8.08 5.89 -14.04
N SER A 128 -6.79 5.57 -14.16
CA SER A 128 -5.89 6.19 -15.14
C SER A 128 -6.40 6.02 -16.57
N THR A 129 -6.80 4.79 -16.92
CA THR A 129 -7.37 4.49 -18.25
C THR A 129 -8.65 5.28 -18.51
N ALA A 130 -9.57 5.33 -17.53
CA ALA A 130 -10.82 6.08 -17.64
C ALA A 130 -10.58 7.60 -17.75
N GLN A 131 -9.60 8.14 -17.04
CA GLN A 131 -9.20 9.54 -17.15
C GLN A 131 -8.62 9.85 -18.55
N GLY A 132 -7.77 8.97 -19.09
CA GLY A 132 -7.27 9.10 -20.46
C GLY A 132 -8.39 9.09 -21.50
N ALA A 133 -9.33 8.14 -21.40
CA ALA A 133 -10.49 8.07 -22.29
C ALA A 133 -11.38 9.33 -22.19
N ARG A 134 -11.58 9.85 -20.97
CA ARG A 134 -12.32 11.10 -20.74
C ARG A 134 -11.62 12.30 -21.37
N GLN A 135 -10.29 12.38 -21.30
CA GLN A 135 -9.53 13.45 -21.90
C GLN A 135 -9.66 13.44 -23.43
N LEU A 136 -9.51 12.27 -24.05
CA LEU A 136 -9.71 12.10 -25.49
C LEU A 136 -11.12 12.51 -25.92
N ALA A 137 -12.15 12.08 -25.18
CA ALA A 137 -13.53 12.49 -25.44
C ALA A 137 -13.74 14.01 -25.29
N GLN A 138 -13.08 14.64 -24.31
CA GLN A 138 -13.15 16.09 -24.11
C GLN A 138 -12.48 16.85 -25.26
N ASP A 139 -11.35 16.37 -25.75
CA ASP A 139 -10.64 17.00 -26.87
C ASP A 139 -11.40 16.81 -28.19
N GLU A 140 -12.03 15.66 -28.41
CA GLU A 140 -12.94 15.46 -29.54
C GLU A 140 -14.18 16.37 -29.46
N LEU A 141 -14.76 16.55 -28.28
CA LEU A 141 -15.89 17.46 -28.07
C LEU A 141 -15.49 18.92 -28.38
N LYS A 142 -14.31 19.37 -27.93
CA LYS A 142 -13.79 20.71 -28.23
C LYS A 142 -13.59 20.89 -29.73
N ARG A 143 -13.02 19.90 -30.40
CA ARG A 143 -12.82 19.90 -31.85
C ARG A 143 -14.16 20.01 -32.59
N LYS A 144 -15.12 19.13 -32.30
CA LYS A 144 -16.47 19.17 -32.90
C LYS A 144 -17.19 20.49 -32.63
N THR A 145 -17.03 21.05 -31.43
CA THR A 145 -17.59 22.37 -31.10
C THR A 145 -16.97 23.48 -31.94
N ALA A 146 -15.65 23.44 -32.17
CA ALA A 146 -14.97 24.40 -33.03
C ALA A 146 -15.40 24.25 -34.50
N GLU A 147 -15.51 23.03 -35.01
CA GLU A 147 -16.01 22.73 -36.35
C GLU A 147 -17.43 23.26 -36.54
N LEU A 148 -18.35 22.98 -35.60
CA LEU A 148 -19.72 23.49 -35.65
C LEU A 148 -19.79 25.02 -35.62
N LYS A 149 -18.95 25.67 -34.80
CA LYS A 149 -18.86 27.14 -34.78
C LYS A 149 -18.38 27.71 -36.12
N ALA A 150 -17.41 27.06 -36.76
CA ALA A 150 -16.94 27.48 -38.08
C ALA A 150 -18.04 27.32 -39.13
N THR A 151 -18.71 26.15 -39.19
CA THR A 151 -19.81 25.93 -40.15
C THR A 151 -20.99 26.89 -39.93
N LEU A 152 -21.34 27.20 -38.68
CA LEU A 152 -22.39 28.19 -38.39
C LEU A 152 -22.01 29.58 -38.86
N LYS A 153 -20.73 29.97 -38.70
CA LYS A 153 -20.22 31.24 -39.21
C LYS A 153 -20.29 31.27 -40.74
N ASP A 154 -19.79 30.24 -41.40
CA ASP A 154 -19.82 30.16 -42.87
C ASP A 154 -21.26 30.23 -43.43
N ARG A 155 -22.22 29.57 -42.77
CA ARG A 155 -23.64 29.67 -43.14
C ARG A 155 -24.23 31.06 -42.91
N SER A 156 -23.87 31.71 -41.81
CA SER A 156 -24.30 33.10 -41.53
C SER A 156 -23.74 34.06 -42.58
N ASP A 157 -22.47 33.92 -42.93
CA ASP A 157 -21.80 34.75 -43.93
C ASP A 157 -22.38 34.50 -45.33
N ALA A 158 -22.73 33.23 -45.65
CA ALA A 158 -23.44 32.87 -46.88
C ALA A 158 -24.85 33.49 -46.92
N ALA A 159 -25.64 33.38 -45.85
CA ALA A 159 -26.98 33.96 -45.77
C ALA A 159 -26.95 35.50 -45.89
N ALA A 160 -25.95 36.15 -45.28
CA ALA A 160 -25.75 37.60 -45.41
C ALA A 160 -25.39 38.00 -46.86
N THR A 161 -24.61 37.16 -47.55
CA THR A 161 -24.25 37.38 -48.96
C THR A 161 -25.47 37.19 -49.88
N GLU A 162 -26.26 36.14 -49.65
CA GLU A 162 -27.50 35.89 -50.40
C GLU A 162 -28.50 37.03 -50.24
N ALA A 163 -28.69 37.52 -49.01
CA ALA A 163 -29.58 38.67 -48.75
C ALA A 163 -29.13 39.94 -49.48
N LYS A 164 -27.81 40.19 -49.57
CA LYS A 164 -27.26 41.30 -50.37
C LYS A 164 -27.58 41.14 -51.84
N ILE A 165 -27.37 39.94 -52.41
CA ILE A 165 -27.65 39.66 -53.82
C ILE A 165 -29.13 39.87 -54.13
N GLN A 166 -30.03 39.34 -53.31
CA GLN A 166 -31.48 39.52 -53.50
C GLN A 166 -31.89 40.99 -53.44
N GLY A 167 -31.33 41.77 -52.51
CA GLY A 167 -31.53 43.22 -52.45
C GLY A 167 -31.12 43.92 -53.75
N THR A 168 -29.94 43.59 -54.29
CA THR A 168 -29.45 44.15 -55.56
C THR A 168 -30.35 43.78 -56.74
N ILE A 169 -30.87 42.54 -56.80
CA ILE A 169 -31.80 42.11 -57.87
C ILE A 169 -33.07 42.98 -57.85
N VAL A 170 -33.67 43.19 -56.67
CA VAL A 170 -34.87 44.03 -56.52
C VAL A 170 -34.60 45.47 -56.95
N GLU A 171 -33.43 46.02 -56.63
CA GLU A 171 -33.05 47.37 -57.09
C GLU A 171 -32.89 47.43 -58.61
N ILE A 172 -32.27 46.43 -59.24
CA ILE A 172 -32.13 46.34 -60.71
C ILE A 172 -33.51 46.25 -61.38
N GLU A 173 -34.41 45.42 -60.86
CA GLU A 173 -35.78 45.30 -61.39
C GLU A 173 -36.55 46.62 -61.26
N SER A 174 -36.36 47.35 -60.15
CA SER A 174 -36.96 48.67 -59.94
C SER A 174 -36.44 49.69 -60.97
N VAL A 175 -35.13 49.68 -61.26
CA VAL A 175 -34.55 50.52 -62.32
C VAL A 175 -35.10 50.13 -63.69
N ARG A 176 -35.15 48.83 -63.99
CA ARG A 176 -35.69 48.34 -65.27
C ARG A 176 -37.13 48.80 -65.47
N ALA A 177 -37.97 48.72 -64.44
CA ALA A 177 -39.35 49.20 -64.50
C ALA A 177 -39.43 50.71 -64.81
N LEU A 178 -38.59 51.53 -64.17
CA LEU A 178 -38.52 52.97 -64.42
C LEU A 178 -38.00 53.33 -65.81
N VAL A 179 -37.05 52.57 -66.37
CA VAL A 179 -36.56 52.77 -67.74
C VAL A 179 -37.63 52.40 -68.76
N MET A 180 -38.41 51.35 -68.48
CA MET A 180 -39.45 50.86 -69.37
C MET A 180 -40.76 51.68 -69.27
N SER A 181 -40.94 52.48 -68.21
CA SER A 181 -42.05 53.43 -68.12
C SER A 181 -41.73 54.68 -68.97
N SER A 182 -42.63 55.02 -69.87
CA SER A 182 -42.51 56.11 -70.86
C SER A 182 -42.43 57.53 -70.27
N ASP A 183 -42.58 57.67 -68.95
CA ASP A 183 -42.56 58.95 -68.22
C ASP A 183 -41.20 59.16 -67.56
N HIS A 184 -40.29 59.83 -68.27
CA HIS A 184 -38.96 60.13 -67.76
C HIS A 184 -38.96 61.33 -66.81
N GLU A 185 -39.50 61.16 -65.60
CA GLU A 185 -39.16 62.08 -64.50
C GLU A 185 -37.70 61.84 -64.08
N THR A 186 -36.81 62.62 -64.70
CA THR A 186 -35.34 62.58 -64.59
C THR A 186 -34.79 62.58 -63.15
N ALA A 187 -35.57 63.00 -62.14
CA ALA A 187 -35.13 63.05 -60.75
C ALA A 187 -35.12 61.67 -60.05
N GLY A 188 -36.16 60.85 -60.26
CA GLY A 188 -36.26 59.52 -59.64
C GLY A 188 -35.20 58.56 -60.18
N PHE A 189 -35.02 58.56 -61.50
CA PHE A 189 -34.02 57.76 -62.18
C PHE A 189 -32.58 58.13 -61.77
N LYS A 190 -32.24 59.44 -61.74
CA LYS A 190 -30.91 59.90 -61.30
C LYS A 190 -30.59 59.49 -59.86
N LYS A 191 -31.57 59.54 -58.96
CA LYS A 191 -31.37 59.19 -57.55
C LYS A 191 -31.07 57.70 -57.36
N ILE A 192 -31.75 56.85 -58.12
CA ILE A 192 -31.53 55.40 -58.07
C ILE A 192 -30.21 55.02 -58.75
N VAL A 193 -29.92 55.58 -59.92
CA VAL A 193 -28.63 55.36 -60.60
C VAL A 193 -27.46 55.84 -59.73
N SER A 194 -27.57 57.01 -59.11
CA SER A 194 -26.55 57.52 -58.18
C SER A 194 -26.33 56.58 -57.00
N ARG A 195 -27.40 55.98 -56.46
CA ARG A 195 -27.30 55.05 -55.33
C ARG A 195 -26.58 53.76 -55.72
N ILE A 196 -26.91 53.20 -56.89
CA ILE A 196 -26.27 51.99 -57.43
C ILE A 196 -24.79 52.25 -57.72
N VAL A 197 -24.46 53.38 -58.38
CA VAL A 197 -23.07 53.76 -58.65
C VAL A 197 -22.27 53.94 -57.36
N SER A 198 -22.86 54.55 -56.33
CA SER A 198 -22.21 54.67 -55.02
C SER A 198 -21.99 53.32 -54.33
N GLN A 199 -22.95 52.39 -54.44
CA GLN A 199 -22.80 51.04 -53.89
C GLN A 199 -21.75 50.21 -54.63
N LEU A 200 -21.70 50.28 -55.97
CA LEU A 200 -20.69 49.60 -56.79
C LEU A 200 -19.26 50.08 -56.49
N LYS A 201 -19.09 51.39 -56.28
CA LYS A 201 -17.81 51.96 -55.83
C LYS A 201 -17.44 51.50 -54.42
N ALA A 202 -18.42 51.40 -53.51
CA ALA A 202 -18.19 50.92 -52.15
C ALA A 202 -17.87 49.41 -52.07
N SER A 203 -18.30 48.62 -53.05
CA SER A 203 -18.00 47.17 -53.13
C SER A 203 -16.65 46.83 -53.78
N GLY A 204 -15.82 47.82 -54.11
CA GLY A 204 -14.44 47.59 -54.59
C GLY A 204 -14.30 47.24 -56.07
N GLY A 205 -15.28 47.60 -56.91
CA GLY A 205 -15.25 47.36 -58.37
C GLY A 205 -14.31 48.29 -59.17
N GLU A 206 -13.12 48.60 -58.65
CA GLU A 206 -12.10 49.43 -59.33
C GLU A 206 -10.91 48.63 -59.88
N GLU A 207 -11.04 47.31 -60.04
CA GLU A 207 -10.09 46.54 -60.85
C GLU A 207 -10.76 45.97 -62.10
N GLY A 208 -10.48 46.59 -63.24
CA GLY A 208 -10.68 45.99 -64.56
C GLY A 208 -11.66 46.72 -65.47
N LEU A 209 -11.33 47.95 -65.88
CA LEU A 209 -11.72 48.53 -67.18
C LEU A 209 -10.95 49.84 -67.42
N VAL A 210 -9.63 49.73 -67.59
CA VAL A 210 -8.81 50.61 -68.43
C VAL A 210 -7.80 49.74 -69.15
#